data_AF-A0A844FJU7-F1
#
_entry.id   AF-A0A844FJU7-F1
#
_cell.length_a   1.000
_cell.length_b   1.000
_cell.length_c   1.000
_cell.angle_alpha   90.00
_cell.angle_beta   90.00
_cell.angle_gamma   90.00
#
_symmetry.space_group_name_H-M   'P 1'
#
loop_
_entity.id
_entity.type
_entity.pdbx_description
1 polymer ?
#
loop_
_entity_poly.entity_id
_entity_poly.type
_entity_poly.pdbx_seq_one_letter_code
_entity_poly.pdbx_strand_id
1 'polypeptide(L)'
;MSSDIKDIKSDVIDLGITDRCCDATTGCEWDGSLRRVRPEPIFTQKVYDATLVNLQALRTITDQHFHPHLGRNARIVRVLDVRCRKFFNPENVNDPCNLKVDPDTVISGGDFVKDGKGNPIKVVGPSGLKDEKLIFADTSECDRKGKGTPVFGTQTVKISGDVLVEIDVLVSDGRRRRNKVTLTSRVPIAPRTNPIVMTNFFELCIPSVFDSAFLPRFAEFCNVNCEARIATNSIMRDITIDPNTGKVHINLIIAICISCEKKVIVPVQLCVLSTGFPVLSPEVSPICNTFPSLFPKQIDEHSDDSDCHRPRTFSEEDEIVSEDIIIDEEFDEFEED
;
A
#
# COMPACT_ATOMS: atom_id res chain seq x y z
N MET A 1 28.39 -41.29 -49.68
CA MET A 1 27.38 -40.26 -50.06
C MET A 1 26.07 -40.98 -50.26
N SER A 2 24.92 -40.59 -49.73
CA SER A 2 24.51 -39.73 -48.62
C SER A 2 23.14 -40.30 -48.25
N SER A 3 22.94 -40.68 -46.99
CA SER A 3 21.65 -41.09 -46.46
C SER A 3 21.15 -39.98 -45.55
N ASP A 4 20.43 -39.01 -46.12
CA ASP A 4 19.83 -37.90 -45.38
C ASP A 4 18.41 -38.29 -44.94
N ILE A 5 18.29 -38.71 -43.68
CA ILE A 5 17.03 -38.83 -42.96
C ILE A 5 16.64 -37.42 -42.50
N LYS A 6 15.53 -36.91 -43.03
CA LYS A 6 14.96 -35.62 -42.61
C LYS A 6 14.31 -35.75 -41.24
N ASP A 7 14.87 -35.08 -40.25
CA ASP A 7 14.26 -34.87 -38.94
C ASP A 7 12.95 -34.09 -39.06
N ILE A 8 11.85 -34.75 -38.74
CA ILE A 8 10.56 -34.11 -38.48
C ILE A 8 10.64 -33.54 -37.05
N LYS A 9 10.92 -32.24 -36.93
CA LYS A 9 10.74 -31.53 -35.67
C LYS A 9 9.25 -31.54 -35.33
N SER A 10 8.91 -32.25 -34.26
CA SER A 10 7.64 -32.07 -33.57
C SER A 10 7.74 -30.78 -32.76
N ASP A 11 7.06 -29.74 -33.22
CA ASP A 11 6.80 -28.55 -32.42
C ASP A 11 5.84 -28.95 -31.31
N VAL A 12 6.42 -29.47 -30.22
CA VAL A 12 5.76 -29.57 -28.94
C VAL A 12 5.44 -28.14 -28.52
N ILE A 13 4.15 -27.82 -28.47
CA ILE A 13 3.62 -26.56 -27.96
C ILE A 13 4.07 -26.46 -26.50
N ASP A 14 5.15 -25.72 -26.29
CA ASP A 14 5.67 -25.35 -24.99
C ASP A 14 4.68 -24.35 -24.35
N LEU A 15 3.73 -24.86 -23.57
CA LEU A 15 2.90 -24.07 -22.65
C LEU A 15 3.72 -23.61 -21.42
N GLY A 16 4.96 -23.19 -21.67
CA GLY A 16 5.77 -22.49 -20.69
C GLY A 16 5.16 -21.12 -20.49
N ILE A 17 4.60 -20.87 -19.30
CA ILE A 17 4.28 -19.53 -18.83
C ILE A 17 5.61 -18.78 -18.68
N THR A 18 6.14 -18.30 -19.80
CA THR A 18 7.30 -17.41 -19.88
C THR A 18 6.78 -16.01 -19.63
N ASP A 19 6.50 -15.73 -18.36
CA ASP A 19 6.66 -14.44 -17.69
C ASP A 19 5.84 -14.45 -16.39
N ARG A 20 6.54 -14.58 -15.26
CA ARG A 20 5.92 -14.44 -13.93
C ARG A 20 5.73 -12.98 -13.51
N CYS A 21 6.13 -12.05 -14.37
CA CYS A 21 6.08 -10.61 -14.13
C CYS A 21 5.50 -9.96 -15.39
N CYS A 22 4.50 -9.10 -15.22
CA CYS A 22 4.00 -8.22 -16.27
C CYS A 22 4.48 -6.80 -16.01
N ASP A 23 4.79 -6.07 -17.08
CA ASP A 23 4.94 -4.62 -17.00
C ASP A 23 3.55 -3.99 -17.03
N ALA A 24 3.26 -3.11 -16.07
CA ALA A 24 1.99 -2.40 -16.00
C ALA A 24 1.95 -1.33 -17.11
N THR A 25 0.89 -1.33 -17.91
CA THR A 25 0.60 -0.22 -18.82
C THR A 25 0.35 1.05 -18.02
N THR A 26 1.16 2.08 -18.27
CA THR A 26 0.90 3.43 -17.75
C THR A 26 -0.21 4.04 -18.60
N GLY A 27 -1.46 3.84 -18.19
CA GLY A 27 -2.65 4.18 -18.98
C GLY A 27 -2.85 5.67 -19.32
N CYS A 28 -1.94 6.57 -18.93
CA CYS A 28 -2.04 8.00 -19.17
C CYS A 28 -0.85 8.50 -20.00
N GLU A 29 -1.13 9.00 -21.21
CA GLU A 29 -0.16 9.70 -22.06
C GLU A 29 -0.43 11.21 -21.99
N TRP A 30 0.59 12.00 -21.69
CA TRP A 30 0.50 13.47 -21.68
C TRP A 30 1.14 14.04 -22.95
N ASP A 31 0.39 14.87 -23.66
CA ASP A 31 0.80 15.48 -24.93
C ASP A 31 1.69 16.73 -24.78
N GLY A 32 2.06 17.09 -23.54
CA GLY A 32 2.84 18.27 -23.22
C GLY A 32 2.07 19.59 -23.31
N SER A 33 0.75 19.57 -23.55
CA SER A 33 -0.06 20.77 -23.75
C SER A 33 -1.22 20.88 -22.76
N LEU A 34 -1.45 22.09 -22.23
CA LEU A 34 -2.64 22.37 -21.42
C LEU A 34 -3.90 22.63 -22.27
N ARG A 35 -3.78 22.70 -23.61
CA ARG A 35 -4.90 23.05 -24.51
C ARG A 35 -6.08 22.07 -24.47
N ARG A 36 -5.81 20.79 -24.14
CA ARG A 36 -6.80 19.72 -24.07
C ARG A 36 -7.19 19.34 -22.64
N VAL A 37 -6.69 20.08 -21.66
CA VAL A 37 -6.86 19.77 -20.25
C VAL A 37 -8.07 20.51 -19.71
N ARG A 38 -9.04 19.78 -19.17
CA ARG A 38 -10.25 20.37 -18.56
C ARG A 38 -10.16 20.30 -17.03
N PRO A 39 -10.68 21.31 -16.32
CA PRO A 39 -10.80 21.25 -14.87
C PRO A 39 -11.94 20.29 -14.48
N GLU A 40 -11.65 19.34 -13.61
CA GLU A 40 -12.65 18.40 -13.08
C GLU A 40 -12.69 18.49 -11.55
N PRO A 41 -13.89 18.66 -10.94
CA PRO A 41 -14.03 18.63 -9.50
C PRO A 41 -14.02 17.17 -9.01
N ILE A 42 -13.04 16.83 -8.19
CA ILE A 42 -12.95 15.52 -7.53
C ILE A 42 -13.20 15.71 -6.03
N PHE A 43 -14.19 15.01 -5.50
CA PHE A 43 -14.40 14.90 -4.07
C PHE A 43 -13.56 13.74 -3.52
N THR A 44 -12.60 14.06 -2.66
CA THR A 44 -11.64 13.08 -2.13
C THR A 44 -11.33 13.31 -0.66
N GLN A 45 -10.67 12.35 -0.04
CA GLN A 45 -10.15 12.44 1.30
C GLN A 45 -8.71 12.95 1.26
N LYS A 46 -8.45 14.06 1.96
CA LYS A 46 -7.10 14.62 2.11
C LYS A 46 -6.60 14.41 3.52
N VAL A 47 -5.32 14.08 3.64
CA VAL A 47 -4.60 14.05 4.92
C VAL A 47 -4.35 15.50 5.36
N TYR A 48 -4.95 15.90 6.48
CA TYR A 48 -4.75 17.20 7.10
C TYR A 48 -3.45 17.24 7.90
N ASP A 49 -3.23 16.22 8.73
CA ASP A 49 -2.02 16.05 9.53
C ASP A 49 -1.71 14.56 9.70
N ALA A 50 -0.45 14.22 9.89
CA ALA A 50 0.00 12.85 10.06
C ALA A 50 1.26 12.75 10.92
N THR A 51 1.38 11.64 11.63
CA THR A 51 2.57 11.30 12.40
C THR A 51 2.94 9.84 12.21
N LEU A 52 4.24 9.58 12.09
CA LEU A 52 4.80 8.25 11.91
C LEU A 52 5.60 7.89 13.15
N VAL A 53 5.31 6.71 13.70
CA VAL A 53 5.98 6.19 14.88
C VAL A 53 6.68 4.88 14.51
N ASN A 54 7.95 4.78 14.88
CA ASN A 54 8.71 3.54 14.78
C ASN A 54 8.97 2.95 16.17
N LEU A 55 8.62 1.69 16.37
CA LEU A 55 8.83 0.96 17.62
C LEU A 55 9.68 -0.28 17.34
N GLN A 56 10.47 -0.67 18.34
CA GLN A 56 11.29 -1.86 18.27
C GLN A 56 11.13 -2.69 19.53
N ALA A 57 10.91 -4.00 19.35
CA ALA A 57 10.98 -4.99 20.42
C ALA A 57 12.08 -6.00 20.10
N LEU A 58 12.81 -6.44 21.13
CA LEU A 58 13.81 -7.50 21.01
C LEU A 58 13.32 -8.75 21.71
N ARG A 59 13.45 -9.90 21.04
CA ARG A 59 13.11 -11.21 21.59
C ARG A 59 14.31 -12.13 21.44
N THR A 60 14.82 -12.63 22.56
CA THR A 60 15.84 -13.68 22.59
C THR A 60 15.16 -15.03 22.63
N ILE A 61 15.56 -15.92 21.73
CA ILE A 61 15.06 -17.29 21.61
C ILE A 61 16.24 -18.24 21.76
N THR A 62 16.09 -19.23 22.63
CA THR A 62 17.09 -20.27 22.87
C THR A 62 16.60 -21.61 22.38
N ASP A 63 17.52 -22.44 21.88
CA ASP A 63 17.28 -23.82 21.50
C ASP A 63 16.18 -24.01 20.44
N GLN A 64 16.08 -23.07 19.48
CA GLN A 64 15.07 -23.15 18.42
C GLN A 64 15.43 -24.24 17.42
N HIS A 65 14.50 -25.15 17.16
CA HIS A 65 14.70 -26.25 16.23
C HIS A 65 14.51 -25.83 14.76
N PHE A 66 15.46 -26.15 13.89
CA PHE A 66 15.45 -25.85 12.46
C PHE A 66 15.36 -27.10 11.58
N HIS A 67 14.78 -26.95 10.39
CA HIS A 67 14.65 -27.98 9.36
C HIS A 67 15.26 -27.53 8.04
N PRO A 68 15.77 -28.41 7.17
CA PRO A 68 15.87 -29.86 7.34
C PRO A 68 16.98 -30.25 8.33
N HIS A 69 16.95 -31.51 8.78
CA HIS A 69 18.06 -32.07 9.56
C HIS A 69 19.30 -32.21 8.68
N LEU A 70 20.44 -31.76 9.19
CA LEU A 70 21.73 -31.85 8.51
C LEU A 70 22.31 -33.22 8.87
N GLY A 71 22.26 -34.20 7.95
CA GLY A 71 22.56 -35.61 8.20
C GLY A 71 23.83 -35.91 9.02
N ARG A 72 23.98 -37.16 9.48
CA ARG A 72 25.00 -37.57 10.47
C ARG A 72 26.39 -36.95 10.24
N ASN A 73 26.97 -36.45 11.34
CA ASN A 73 28.28 -35.79 11.37
C ASN A 73 28.41 -34.55 10.46
N ALA A 74 27.30 -33.92 10.06
CA ALA A 74 27.34 -32.64 9.37
C ALA A 74 27.80 -31.51 10.30
N ARG A 75 28.51 -30.54 9.72
CA ARG A 75 28.93 -29.32 10.41
C ARG A 75 28.61 -28.09 9.58
N ILE A 76 28.06 -27.07 10.21
CA ILE A 76 27.92 -25.74 9.59
C ILE A 76 29.29 -25.05 9.61
N VAL A 77 29.77 -24.70 8.42
CA VAL A 77 31.06 -24.01 8.21
C VAL A 77 30.87 -22.50 8.30
N ARG A 78 29.80 -21.98 7.69
CA ARG A 78 29.53 -20.55 7.59
C ARG A 78 28.03 -20.29 7.45
N VAL A 79 27.57 -19.20 8.01
CA VAL A 79 26.23 -18.64 7.79
C VAL A 79 26.34 -17.61 6.66
N LEU A 80 25.51 -17.76 5.63
CA LEU A 80 25.53 -16.94 4.42
C LEU A 80 24.57 -15.77 4.55
N ASP A 81 23.34 -16.04 4.98
CA ASP A 81 22.29 -15.04 5.13
C ASP A 81 21.27 -15.50 6.19
N VAL A 82 20.61 -14.54 6.82
CA VAL A 82 19.53 -14.76 7.79
C VAL A 82 18.36 -13.87 7.41
N ARG A 83 17.24 -14.49 7.07
CA ARG A 83 16.00 -13.82 6.66
C ARG A 83 14.92 -14.07 7.69
N CYS A 84 14.15 -13.03 7.97
CA CYS A 84 12.97 -13.13 8.83
C CYS A 84 11.78 -12.59 8.07
N ARG A 85 10.68 -13.35 8.06
CA ARG A 85 9.41 -12.94 7.47
C ARG A 85 8.26 -13.21 8.43
N LYS A 86 7.19 -12.43 8.29
CA LYS A 86 5.96 -12.66 9.05
C LYS A 86 5.42 -14.03 8.75
N PHE A 87 4.95 -14.73 9.78
CA PHE A 87 4.15 -15.92 9.55
C PHE A 87 2.69 -15.51 9.32
N PHE A 88 2.12 -15.99 8.23
CA PHE A 88 0.69 -15.89 7.93
C PHE A 88 0.22 -17.17 7.26
N ASN A 89 -0.83 -17.77 7.79
CA ASN A 89 -1.50 -18.93 7.24
C ASN A 89 -2.61 -18.47 6.28
N PRO A 90 -2.44 -18.64 4.95
CA PRO A 90 -3.43 -18.19 3.98
C PRO A 90 -4.74 -18.98 4.03
N GLU A 91 -4.73 -20.21 4.57
CA GLU A 91 -5.92 -21.05 4.68
C GLU A 91 -6.80 -20.66 5.87
N ASN A 92 -6.23 -19.94 6.85
CA ASN A 92 -6.96 -19.54 8.06
C ASN A 92 -6.45 -18.20 8.61
N VAL A 93 -7.18 -17.11 8.29
CA VAL A 93 -6.88 -15.77 8.81
C VAL A 93 -6.92 -15.68 10.34
N ASN A 94 -7.69 -16.55 11.00
CA ASN A 94 -7.86 -16.54 12.45
C ASN A 94 -6.81 -17.37 13.20
N ASP A 95 -5.88 -18.03 12.49
CA ASP A 95 -4.83 -18.86 13.08
C ASP A 95 -4.10 -18.09 14.21
N PRO A 96 -4.01 -18.65 15.42
CA PRO A 96 -3.32 -18.01 16.54
C PRO A 96 -1.82 -17.77 16.29
N CYS A 97 -1.21 -18.53 15.38
CA CYS A 97 0.19 -18.38 15.01
C CYS A 97 0.43 -17.19 14.06
N ASN A 98 -0.61 -16.69 13.37
CA ASN A 98 -0.47 -15.54 12.49
C ASN A 98 0.09 -14.34 13.25
N LEU A 99 1.15 -13.73 12.72
CA LEU A 99 1.71 -12.52 13.32
C LEU A 99 0.68 -11.39 13.22
N LYS A 100 0.15 -10.96 14.36
CA LYS A 100 -0.85 -9.90 14.48
C LYS A 100 -0.27 -8.71 15.22
N VAL A 101 -0.50 -7.53 14.65
CA VAL A 101 -0.27 -6.23 15.28
C VAL A 101 -1.63 -5.61 15.53
N ASP A 102 -1.90 -5.28 16.79
CA ASP A 102 -3.18 -4.74 17.22
C ASP A 102 -2.92 -3.39 17.92
N PRO A 103 -3.03 -2.27 17.18
CA PRO A 103 -2.91 -0.94 17.75
C PRO A 103 -4.21 -0.54 18.46
N ASP A 104 -4.06 0.04 19.64
CA ASP A 104 -5.13 0.66 20.40
C ASP A 104 -4.73 2.09 20.73
N THR A 105 -5.56 3.05 20.32
CA THR A 105 -5.28 4.48 20.44
C THR A 105 -6.33 5.15 21.31
N VAL A 106 -5.85 5.93 22.27
CA VAL A 106 -6.64 6.81 23.13
C VAL A 106 -6.22 8.24 22.89
N ILE A 107 -7.18 9.15 22.77
CA ILE A 107 -6.95 10.59 22.52
C ILE A 107 -7.24 11.38 23.79
N SER A 108 -6.44 12.42 24.02
CA SER A 108 -6.52 13.41 25.09
C SER A 108 -6.61 14.80 24.46
N GLY A 109 -7.47 15.66 25.01
CA GLY A 109 -7.81 16.93 24.37
C GLY A 109 -8.86 16.82 23.27
N GLY A 110 -9.42 15.62 23.07
CA GLY A 110 -10.55 15.32 22.18
C GLY A 110 -11.07 13.92 22.50
N ASP A 111 -12.11 13.47 21.80
CA ASP A 111 -12.63 12.10 21.92
C ASP A 111 -13.04 11.56 20.54
N PHE A 112 -13.11 10.24 20.44
CA PHE A 112 -13.80 9.62 19.31
C PHE A 112 -15.29 9.79 19.51
N VAL A 113 -15.99 10.21 18.45
CA VAL A 113 -17.45 10.32 18.48
C VAL A 113 -18.02 8.92 18.68
N LYS A 114 -18.91 8.76 19.67
CA LYS A 114 -19.49 7.47 20.05
C LYS A 114 -20.94 7.37 19.57
N ASP A 115 -21.36 6.16 19.22
CA ASP A 115 -22.79 5.83 19.18
C ASP A 115 -23.35 6.00 20.60
N GLY A 116 -24.67 6.23 20.75
CA GLY A 116 -25.28 6.39 22.07
C GLY A 116 -25.14 5.19 23.03
N LYS A 117 -24.40 4.14 22.65
CA LYS A 117 -24.03 2.97 23.44
C LYS A 117 -22.55 2.99 23.87
N GLY A 118 -21.81 4.04 23.55
CA GLY A 118 -20.42 4.26 23.95
C GLY A 118 -19.37 3.72 22.98
N ASN A 119 -19.75 3.16 21.83
CA ASN A 119 -18.78 2.64 20.86
C ASN A 119 -18.36 3.72 19.85
N PRO A 120 -17.08 3.88 19.53
CA PRO A 120 -16.62 4.82 18.49
C PRO A 120 -17.30 4.55 17.14
N ILE A 121 -17.82 5.62 16.52
CA ILE A 121 -18.40 5.58 15.18
C ILE A 121 -17.27 5.36 14.17
N LYS A 122 -17.41 4.29 13.37
CA LYS A 122 -16.50 3.97 12.28
C LYS A 122 -17.12 4.30 10.93
N VAL A 123 -16.37 4.98 10.08
CA VAL A 123 -16.75 5.37 8.72
C VAL A 123 -15.93 4.61 7.70
N VAL A 124 -16.45 4.52 6.47
CA VAL A 124 -15.79 3.82 5.37
C VAL A 124 -14.62 4.65 4.89
N GLY A 125 -13.41 4.10 4.99
CA GLY A 125 -12.20 4.69 4.43
C GLY A 125 -11.92 4.26 2.99
N PRO A 126 -10.77 4.63 2.44
CA PRO A 126 -10.42 4.35 1.04
C PRO A 126 -10.24 2.85 0.74
N SER A 127 -10.05 2.02 1.77
CA SER A 127 -9.99 0.56 1.66
C SER A 127 -11.36 -0.08 1.38
N GLY A 128 -12.45 0.69 1.45
CA GLY A 128 -13.82 0.18 1.39
C GLY A 128 -14.28 -0.48 2.70
N LEU A 129 -13.44 -0.49 3.74
CA LEU A 129 -13.75 -1.02 5.06
C LEU A 129 -14.07 0.10 6.05
N LYS A 130 -14.70 -0.24 7.18
CA LYS A 130 -14.94 0.69 8.30
C LYS A 130 -13.72 0.78 9.21
N ASP A 131 -12.65 1.39 8.72
CA ASP A 131 -11.34 1.50 9.36
C ASP A 131 -11.05 2.90 9.96
N GLU A 132 -11.76 3.93 9.52
CA GLU A 132 -11.63 5.29 10.02
C GLU A 132 -12.60 5.58 11.19
N LYS A 133 -12.20 6.37 12.17
CA LYS A 133 -13.03 6.82 13.31
C LYS A 133 -13.31 8.31 13.22
N LEU A 134 -14.49 8.77 13.61
CA LEU A 134 -14.75 10.21 13.73
C LEU A 134 -14.10 10.78 15.00
N ILE A 135 -13.39 11.90 14.86
CA ILE A 135 -12.77 12.62 15.97
C ILE A 135 -13.46 13.96 16.21
N PHE A 136 -13.61 14.33 17.48
CA PHE A 136 -14.15 15.63 17.90
C PHE A 136 -13.28 16.23 19.01
N ALA A 137 -12.96 17.50 18.90
CA ALA A 137 -12.54 18.34 20.01
C ALA A 137 -13.12 19.74 19.83
N ASP A 138 -13.21 20.50 20.93
CA ASP A 138 -13.63 21.89 20.85
C ASP A 138 -12.52 22.74 20.21
N THR A 139 -12.77 23.20 18.99
CA THR A 139 -11.81 23.99 18.19
C THR A 139 -12.00 25.51 18.32
N SER A 140 -12.99 25.97 19.10
CA SER A 140 -13.46 27.37 19.12
C SER A 140 -12.37 28.41 19.42
N GLU A 141 -11.35 28.04 20.20
CA GLU A 141 -10.22 28.93 20.52
C GLU A 141 -9.22 29.08 19.37
N CYS A 142 -8.94 27.98 18.69
CA CYS A 142 -7.99 27.93 17.59
C CYS A 142 -8.60 28.48 16.30
N ASP A 143 -9.91 28.27 16.10
CA ASP A 143 -10.68 28.80 14.97
C ASP A 143 -10.66 30.34 14.96
N ARG A 144 -10.83 31.00 16.12
CA ARG A 144 -10.68 32.46 16.29
C ARG A 144 -9.31 33.00 15.86
N LYS A 145 -8.29 32.14 15.84
CA LYS A 145 -6.92 32.47 15.45
C LYS A 145 -6.56 31.94 14.06
N GLY A 146 -7.48 31.29 13.36
CA GLY A 146 -7.24 30.63 12.07
C GLY A 146 -6.22 29.49 12.16
N LYS A 147 -6.17 28.75 13.28
CA LYS A 147 -5.20 27.66 13.52
C LYS A 147 -5.95 26.35 13.78
N GLY A 148 -5.25 25.23 13.57
CA GLY A 148 -5.76 23.92 14.01
C GLY A 148 -5.59 23.69 15.51
N THR A 149 -6.33 22.73 16.05
CA THR A 149 -6.35 22.39 17.47
C THR A 149 -5.47 21.18 17.74
N PRO A 150 -4.48 21.26 18.64
CA PRO A 150 -3.64 20.12 18.96
C PRO A 150 -4.42 19.10 19.81
N VAL A 151 -4.29 17.83 19.45
CA VAL A 151 -4.77 16.68 20.22
C VAL A 151 -3.60 15.76 20.50
N PHE A 152 -3.52 15.27 21.73
CA PHE A 152 -2.48 14.35 22.16
C PHE A 152 -3.05 12.95 22.20
N GLY A 153 -2.26 11.94 21.89
CA GLY A 153 -2.73 10.57 21.95
C GLY A 153 -1.70 9.63 22.53
N THR A 154 -2.21 8.60 23.18
CA THR A 154 -1.42 7.45 23.62
C THR A 154 -1.80 6.26 22.74
N GLN A 155 -0.81 5.66 22.11
CA GLN A 155 -0.95 4.44 21.33
C GLN A 155 -0.34 3.28 22.12
N THR A 156 -1.09 2.19 22.24
CA THR A 156 -0.63 0.91 22.75
C THR A 156 -0.69 -0.13 21.65
N VAL A 157 0.46 -0.66 21.23
CA VAL A 157 0.56 -1.68 20.19
C VAL A 157 0.81 -3.03 20.84
N LYS A 158 -0.07 -4.00 20.56
CA LYS A 158 0.05 -5.39 21.02
C LYS A 158 0.50 -6.28 19.87
N ILE A 159 1.60 -7.02 20.05
CA ILE A 159 2.11 -8.00 19.08
C ILE A 159 1.92 -9.41 19.62
N SER A 160 1.40 -10.30 18.78
CA SER A 160 1.33 -11.74 19.07
C SER A 160 1.51 -12.55 17.81
N GLY A 161 1.79 -13.85 17.97
CA GLY A 161 2.00 -14.80 16.88
C GLY A 161 3.47 -15.11 16.64
N ASP A 162 3.75 -15.63 15.45
CA ASP A 162 5.03 -16.25 15.09
C ASP A 162 5.69 -15.53 13.92
N VAL A 163 6.99 -15.75 13.74
CA VAL A 163 7.72 -15.40 12.53
C VAL A 163 8.31 -16.64 11.91
N LEU A 164 8.62 -16.57 10.62
CA LEU A 164 9.42 -17.58 9.95
C LEU A 164 10.84 -17.07 9.76
N VAL A 165 11.81 -17.82 10.26
CA VAL A 165 13.23 -17.55 10.12
C VAL A 165 13.83 -18.54 9.15
N GLU A 166 14.54 -18.03 8.16
CA GLU A 166 15.27 -18.80 7.14
C GLU A 166 16.75 -18.43 7.22
N ILE A 167 17.62 -19.44 7.36
CA ILE A 167 19.06 -19.26 7.51
C ILE A 167 19.75 -20.06 6.42
N ASP A 168 20.43 -19.37 5.52
CA ASP A 168 21.24 -20.02 4.49
C ASP A 168 22.61 -20.34 5.08
N VAL A 169 22.96 -21.62 5.09
CA VAL A 169 24.22 -22.11 5.67
C VAL A 169 25.04 -22.90 4.66
N LEU A 170 26.36 -22.80 4.78
CA LEU A 170 27.29 -23.68 4.09
C LEU A 170 27.63 -24.85 5.02
N VAL A 171 27.19 -26.05 4.64
CA VAL A 171 27.33 -27.26 5.43
C VAL A 171 28.44 -28.13 4.84
N SER A 172 29.31 -28.66 5.70
CA SER A 172 30.25 -29.73 5.35
C SER A 172 29.66 -31.06 5.82
N ASP A 173 29.47 -32.00 4.89
CA ASP A 173 29.10 -33.37 5.23
C ASP A 173 30.30 -34.17 5.80
N GLY A 174 30.04 -35.39 6.28
CA GLY A 174 31.08 -36.29 6.77
C GLY A 174 32.13 -36.69 5.73
N ARG A 175 31.87 -36.47 4.42
CA ARG A 175 32.81 -36.67 3.31
C ARG A 175 33.54 -35.38 2.92
N ARG A 176 33.41 -34.31 3.73
CA ARG A 176 33.98 -32.97 3.52
C ARG A 176 33.48 -32.25 2.26
N ARG A 177 32.35 -32.67 1.69
CA ARG A 177 31.69 -31.93 0.60
C ARG A 177 30.91 -30.76 1.19
N ARG A 178 31.00 -29.62 0.51
CA ARG A 178 30.37 -28.37 0.95
C ARG A 178 29.13 -28.10 0.11
N ASN A 179 27.98 -28.02 0.76
CA ASN A 179 26.70 -27.74 0.11
C ASN A 179 26.01 -26.56 0.81
N LYS A 180 25.30 -25.74 0.03
CA LYS A 180 24.42 -24.71 0.57
C LYS A 180 23.09 -25.34 0.95
N VAL A 181 22.59 -25.03 2.13
CA VAL A 181 21.31 -25.52 2.65
C VAL A 181 20.58 -24.34 3.31
N THR A 182 19.29 -24.20 3.04
CA THR A 182 18.42 -23.25 3.74
C THR A 182 17.74 -23.97 4.90
N LEU A 183 18.01 -23.48 6.11
CA LEU A 183 17.36 -23.93 7.33
C LEU A 183 16.15 -23.04 7.62
N THR A 184 14.99 -23.62 7.85
CA THR A 184 13.75 -22.90 8.12
C THR A 184 13.19 -23.30 9.49
N SER A 185 12.69 -22.32 10.22
CA SER A 185 11.96 -22.55 11.47
C SER A 185 10.85 -21.52 11.68
N ARG A 186 9.75 -21.98 12.29
CA ARG A 186 8.71 -21.11 12.82
C ARG A 186 9.05 -20.80 14.27
N VAL A 187 9.16 -19.51 14.58
CA VAL A 187 9.64 -19.04 15.88
C VAL A 187 8.54 -18.23 16.56
N PRO A 188 8.07 -18.66 17.75
CA PRO A 188 7.01 -17.94 18.46
C PRO A 188 7.55 -16.65 19.08
N ILE A 189 6.96 -15.51 18.71
CA ILE A 189 7.34 -14.20 19.25
C ILE A 189 6.65 -13.96 20.58
N ALA A 190 5.32 -14.06 20.60
CA ALA A 190 4.53 -13.89 21.80
C ALA A 190 3.17 -14.58 21.66
N PRO A 191 2.67 -15.28 22.69
CA PRO A 191 1.34 -15.85 22.67
C PRO A 191 0.27 -14.75 22.78
N ARG A 192 -0.95 -15.03 22.29
CA ARG A 192 -2.09 -14.08 22.41
C ARG A 192 -2.45 -13.75 23.86
N THR A 193 -2.18 -14.66 24.80
CA THR A 193 -2.45 -14.48 26.24
C THR A 193 -1.45 -13.55 26.92
N ASN A 194 -0.26 -13.38 26.34
CA ASN A 194 0.78 -12.50 26.86
C ASN A 194 1.52 -11.84 25.68
N PRO A 195 0.86 -10.89 24.98
CA PRO A 195 1.44 -10.21 23.84
C PRO A 195 2.57 -9.26 24.27
N ILE A 196 3.47 -8.92 23.34
CA ILE A 196 4.40 -7.83 23.55
C ILE A 196 3.61 -6.53 23.47
N VAL A 197 3.67 -5.72 24.52
CA VAL A 197 2.98 -4.43 24.62
C VAL A 197 4.00 -3.32 24.53
N MET A 198 3.79 -2.39 23.60
CA MET A 198 4.60 -1.18 23.48
C MET A 198 3.68 0.03 23.49
N THR A 199 4.08 1.07 24.21
CA THR A 199 3.30 2.30 24.32
C THR A 199 4.10 3.47 23.75
N ASN A 200 3.45 4.33 22.99
CA ASN A 200 4.02 5.58 22.52
C ASN A 200 3.01 6.72 22.61
N PHE A 201 3.52 7.94 22.59
CA PHE A 201 2.74 9.16 22.60
C PHE A 201 2.89 9.88 21.26
N PHE A 202 1.87 10.61 20.86
CA PHE A 202 1.89 11.42 19.66
C PHE A 202 1.04 12.68 19.84
N GLU A 203 1.30 13.65 18.98
CA GLU A 203 0.51 14.87 18.85
C GLU A 203 0.03 14.95 17.39
N LEU A 204 -1.22 15.34 17.20
CA LEU A 204 -1.82 15.61 15.90
C LEU A 204 -2.60 16.92 15.97
N CYS A 205 -2.73 17.58 14.83
CA CYS A 205 -3.52 18.77 14.66
C CYS A 205 -4.87 18.41 14.01
N ILE A 206 -5.96 18.87 14.59
CA ILE A 206 -7.30 18.76 13.98
C ILE A 206 -7.76 20.10 13.41
N PRO A 207 -8.46 20.09 12.26
CA PRO A 207 -9.10 21.29 11.73
C PRO A 207 -10.39 21.61 12.48
N SER A 208 -10.97 22.78 12.20
CA SER A 208 -12.24 23.23 12.77
C SER A 208 -13.34 22.17 12.58
N VAL A 209 -14.06 21.87 13.65
CA VAL A 209 -15.24 21.00 13.64
C VAL A 209 -16.55 21.77 13.46
N PHE A 210 -16.52 23.10 13.63
CA PHE A 210 -17.69 23.97 13.53
C PHE A 210 -17.81 24.64 12.15
N ASP A 211 -16.68 25.01 11.56
CA ASP A 211 -16.61 25.68 10.25
C ASP A 211 -16.44 24.67 9.09
N SER A 212 -16.75 23.39 9.33
CA SER A 212 -16.66 22.32 8.32
C SER A 212 -17.97 21.54 8.23
N ALA A 213 -18.29 21.06 7.01
CA ALA A 213 -19.50 20.26 6.78
C ALA A 213 -19.38 18.82 7.32
N PHE A 214 -18.17 18.38 7.66
CA PHE A 214 -17.89 17.02 8.08
C PHE A 214 -16.87 17.02 9.22
N LEU A 215 -17.11 16.16 10.21
CA LEU A 215 -16.12 15.93 11.26
C LEU A 215 -14.83 15.32 10.68
N PRO A 216 -13.66 15.70 11.21
CA PRO A 216 -12.40 15.08 10.85
C PRO A 216 -12.43 13.59 11.19
N ARG A 217 -11.64 12.82 10.44
CA ARG A 217 -11.54 11.37 10.58
C ARG A 217 -10.15 10.99 11.01
N PHE A 218 -10.05 10.03 11.90
CA PHE A 218 -8.80 9.45 12.36
C PHE A 218 -8.59 8.09 11.70
N ALA A 219 -7.47 7.93 11.02
CA ALA A 219 -7.02 6.66 10.47
C ALA A 219 -5.71 6.24 11.13
N GLU A 220 -5.58 4.95 11.40
CA GLU A 220 -4.38 4.36 11.97
C GLU A 220 -4.09 3.03 11.29
N PHE A 221 -2.84 2.86 10.88
CA PHE A 221 -2.39 1.61 10.30
C PHE A 221 -0.95 1.34 10.72
N CYS A 222 -0.69 0.07 11.03
CA CYS A 222 0.61 -0.39 11.46
C CYS A 222 1.09 -1.49 10.54
N ASN A 223 2.37 -1.41 10.19
CA ASN A 223 3.08 -2.47 9.54
C ASN A 223 4.17 -2.98 10.47
N VAL A 224 4.45 -4.28 10.40
CA VAL A 224 5.55 -4.91 11.13
C VAL A 224 6.59 -5.43 10.16
N ASN A 225 7.82 -5.49 10.58
CA ASN A 225 8.89 -6.24 9.95
C ASN A 225 9.68 -6.96 11.03
N CYS A 226 10.50 -7.94 10.65
CA CYS A 226 11.40 -8.58 11.58
C CYS A 226 12.81 -8.73 10.99
N GLU A 227 13.80 -8.59 11.87
CA GLU A 227 15.18 -8.92 11.59
C GLU A 227 15.63 -9.99 12.57
N ALA A 228 16.24 -11.06 12.07
CA ALA A 228 16.79 -12.12 12.91
C ALA A 228 18.31 -12.13 12.78
N ARG A 229 19.00 -12.37 13.91
CA ARG A 229 20.44 -12.58 13.97
C ARG A 229 20.76 -13.70 14.94
N ILE A 230 21.91 -14.32 14.74
CA ILE A 230 22.44 -15.31 15.67
C ILE A 230 22.85 -14.60 16.97
N ALA A 231 22.47 -15.15 18.12
CA ALA A 231 22.46 -14.42 19.39
C ALA A 231 23.79 -13.77 19.79
N THR A 232 24.91 -14.50 19.67
CA THR A 232 26.26 -13.96 19.96
C THR A 232 27.13 -13.82 18.71
N ASN A 233 26.51 -13.90 17.53
CA ASN A 233 27.16 -13.94 16.23
C ASN A 233 28.27 -15.02 16.15
N SER A 234 28.13 -16.13 16.88
CA SER A 234 29.13 -17.19 16.95
C SER A 234 28.51 -18.55 16.68
N ILE A 235 28.87 -19.14 15.54
CA ILE A 235 28.39 -20.47 15.12
C ILE A 235 28.63 -21.53 16.21
N MET A 236 29.80 -21.50 16.86
CA MET A 236 30.19 -22.52 17.85
C MET A 236 29.38 -22.45 19.15
N ARG A 237 28.84 -21.28 19.51
CA ARG A 237 28.06 -21.09 20.75
C ARG A 237 26.56 -21.15 20.51
N ASP A 238 26.13 -20.62 19.37
CA ASP A 238 24.73 -20.39 19.10
C ASP A 238 24.10 -21.50 18.26
N ILE A 239 24.88 -22.36 17.62
CA ILE A 239 24.37 -23.45 16.78
C ILE A 239 24.86 -24.79 17.33
N THR A 240 23.91 -25.65 17.69
CA THR A 240 24.15 -27.02 18.13
C THR A 240 23.54 -27.99 17.11
N ILE A 241 24.32 -28.97 16.69
CA ILE A 241 23.87 -30.04 15.77
C ILE A 241 24.02 -31.36 16.50
N ASP A 242 22.94 -32.13 16.59
CA ASP A 242 23.01 -33.49 17.12
C ASP A 242 23.80 -34.38 16.14
N PRO A 243 24.93 -34.98 16.54
CA PRO A 243 25.78 -35.78 15.64
C PRO A 243 25.08 -37.04 15.10
N ASN A 244 24.11 -37.59 15.84
CA ASN A 244 23.44 -38.84 15.50
C ASN A 244 22.21 -38.64 14.62
N THR A 245 21.42 -37.59 14.91
CA THR A 245 20.16 -37.32 14.21
C THR A 245 20.27 -36.22 13.17
N GLY A 246 21.26 -35.32 13.30
CA GLY A 246 21.39 -34.15 12.44
C GLY A 246 20.43 -33.02 12.77
N LYS A 247 19.72 -33.09 13.91
CA LYS A 247 18.83 -32.02 14.38
C LYS A 247 19.63 -30.75 14.64
N VAL A 248 19.14 -29.62 14.15
CA VAL A 248 19.81 -28.32 14.29
C VAL A 248 19.03 -27.47 15.27
N HIS A 249 19.74 -26.98 16.29
CA HIS A 249 19.24 -26.11 17.33
C HIS A 249 20.01 -24.79 17.28
N ILE A 250 19.31 -23.65 17.23
CA ILE A 250 19.92 -22.33 17.04
C ILE A 250 19.39 -21.33 18.06
N ASN A 251 20.29 -20.59 18.69
CA ASN A 251 19.99 -19.45 19.54
C ASN A 251 19.94 -18.16 18.69
N LEU A 252 18.86 -17.40 18.82
CA LEU A 252 18.55 -16.24 17.99
C LEU A 252 18.20 -15.02 18.84
N ILE A 253 18.50 -13.85 18.29
CA ILE A 253 17.87 -12.59 18.68
C ILE A 253 17.04 -12.13 17.50
N ILE A 254 15.77 -11.87 17.74
CA ILE A 254 14.82 -11.37 16.74
C ILE A 254 14.40 -9.98 17.16
N ALA A 255 14.65 -9.00 16.30
CA ALA A 255 14.11 -7.67 16.40
C ALA A 255 12.79 -7.60 15.63
N ILE A 256 11.75 -7.13 16.28
CA ILE A 256 10.47 -6.82 15.66
C ILE A 256 10.39 -5.31 15.53
N CYS A 257 10.32 -4.83 14.30
CA CYS A 257 10.25 -3.41 13.95
C CYS A 257 8.83 -3.09 13.54
N ILE A 258 8.18 -2.12 14.18
CA ILE A 258 6.84 -1.68 13.82
C ILE A 258 6.91 -0.23 13.36
N SER A 259 6.23 0.05 12.26
CA SER A 259 5.93 1.41 11.83
C SER A 259 4.42 1.60 11.86
N CYS A 260 3.95 2.55 12.64
CA CYS A 260 2.55 2.92 12.72
C CYS A 260 2.38 4.37 12.28
N GLU A 261 1.54 4.59 11.27
CA GLU A 261 1.17 5.91 10.81
C GLU A 261 -0.24 6.25 11.31
N LYS A 262 -0.42 7.50 11.74
CA LYS A 262 -1.71 8.03 12.16
C LYS A 262 -2.00 9.28 11.37
N LYS A 263 -3.26 9.45 10.97
CA LYS A 263 -3.69 10.53 10.10
C LYS A 263 -4.97 11.15 10.60
N VAL A 264 -5.03 12.47 10.53
CA VAL A 264 -6.28 13.22 10.50
C VAL A 264 -6.65 13.45 9.04
N ILE A 265 -7.83 13.01 8.65
CA ILE A 265 -8.33 13.03 7.28
C ILE A 265 -9.58 13.91 7.23
N VAL A 266 -9.65 14.76 6.21
CA VAL A 266 -10.80 15.59 5.94
C VAL A 266 -11.28 15.42 4.50
N PRO A 267 -12.58 15.47 4.25
CA PRO A 267 -13.09 15.55 2.89
C PRO A 267 -12.73 16.91 2.28
N VAL A 268 -12.28 16.89 1.03
CA VAL A 268 -11.99 18.09 0.25
C VAL A 268 -12.50 17.93 -1.18
N GLN A 269 -12.84 19.04 -1.79
CA GLN A 269 -13.03 19.12 -3.24
C GLN A 269 -11.73 19.65 -3.85
N LEU A 270 -11.15 18.88 -4.77
CA LEU A 270 -9.99 19.28 -5.55
C LEU A 270 -10.43 19.58 -6.97
N CYS A 271 -9.98 20.70 -7.53
CA CYS A 271 -10.03 20.91 -8.97
C CYS A 271 -8.74 20.36 -9.56
N VAL A 272 -8.83 19.24 -10.27
CA VAL A 272 -7.67 18.68 -10.98
C VAL A 272 -7.73 19.05 -12.45
N LEU A 273 -6.55 19.25 -13.04
CA LEU A 273 -6.38 19.41 -14.46
C LEU A 273 -6.27 18.02 -15.09
N SER A 274 -7.32 17.59 -15.78
CA SER A 274 -7.46 16.25 -16.36
C SER A 274 -7.49 16.33 -17.88
N THR A 275 -6.74 15.48 -18.57
CA THR A 275 -6.91 15.24 -20.02
C THR A 275 -8.08 14.28 -20.31
N GLY A 276 -8.80 13.84 -19.27
CA GLY A 276 -9.81 12.78 -19.32
C GLY A 276 -9.31 11.47 -18.66
N PHE A 277 -10.15 10.42 -18.73
CA PHE A 277 -9.81 9.09 -18.23
C PHE A 277 -8.80 8.36 -19.14
N PRO A 278 -7.97 7.44 -18.61
CA PRO A 278 -7.03 6.64 -19.41
C PRO A 278 -7.79 5.89 -20.52
N VAL A 279 -7.47 6.21 -21.78
CA VAL A 279 -8.05 5.55 -22.95
C VAL A 279 -7.19 4.32 -23.26
N LEU A 280 -7.62 3.18 -22.73
CA LEU A 280 -7.02 1.89 -23.06
C LEU A 280 -7.56 1.43 -24.43
N SER A 281 -6.66 1.16 -25.37
CA SER A 281 -7.01 0.48 -26.62
C SER A 281 -7.17 -1.03 -26.31
N PRO A 282 -8.37 -1.62 -26.42
CA PRO A 282 -8.56 -3.04 -26.13
C PRO A 282 -7.89 -3.91 -27.19
N GLU A 283 -7.35 -5.05 -26.78
CA GLU A 283 -6.94 -6.10 -27.69
C GLU A 283 -8.20 -6.83 -28.22
N VAL A 284 -8.53 -6.60 -29.50
CA VAL A 284 -9.81 -7.02 -30.07
C VAL A 284 -9.71 -8.42 -30.67
N SER A 285 -10.49 -9.37 -30.15
CA SER A 285 -10.78 -10.64 -30.84
C SER A 285 -11.88 -10.42 -31.89
N PRO A 286 -11.76 -10.96 -33.12
CA PRO A 286 -12.53 -10.54 -34.30
C PRO A 286 -14.03 -10.88 -34.29
N ILE A 287 -14.59 -11.36 -33.17
CA ILE A 287 -15.98 -11.87 -33.12
C ILE A 287 -17.01 -10.75 -32.97
N CYS A 288 -16.68 -9.67 -32.26
CA CYS A 288 -17.61 -8.56 -32.04
C CYS A 288 -17.09 -7.29 -32.71
N ASN A 289 -17.91 -6.67 -33.58
CA ASN A 289 -17.55 -5.45 -34.30
C ASN A 289 -17.83 -4.16 -33.52
N THR A 290 -18.59 -4.25 -32.42
CA THR A 290 -18.92 -3.12 -31.55
C THR A 290 -18.94 -3.57 -30.09
N PHE A 291 -18.39 -2.76 -29.19
CA PHE A 291 -18.36 -2.99 -27.76
C PHE A 291 -18.99 -1.81 -27.03
N PRO A 292 -19.74 -2.04 -25.94
CA PRO A 292 -20.30 -0.96 -25.13
C PRO A 292 -19.18 -0.16 -24.45
N SER A 293 -19.39 1.15 -24.23
CA SER A 293 -18.44 1.98 -23.48
C SER A 293 -18.45 1.59 -21.99
N LEU A 294 -17.26 1.52 -21.39
CA LEU A 294 -17.10 1.19 -19.96
C LEU A 294 -17.56 2.32 -19.04
N PHE A 295 -17.52 3.55 -19.53
CA PHE A 295 -17.91 4.73 -18.78
C PHE A 295 -19.09 5.44 -19.46
N PRO A 296 -19.99 6.07 -18.67
CA PRO A 296 -21.01 6.96 -19.20
C PRO A 296 -20.38 8.09 -20.01
N LYS A 297 -21.07 8.54 -21.06
CA LYS A 297 -20.68 9.79 -21.73
C LYS A 297 -20.81 10.94 -20.74
N GLN A 298 -19.81 11.82 -20.71
CA GLN A 298 -19.89 13.05 -19.97
C GLN A 298 -20.99 13.91 -20.59
N ILE A 299 -21.97 14.31 -19.78
CA ILE A 299 -23.02 15.24 -20.20
C ILE A 299 -22.51 16.63 -19.80
N ASP A 300 -22.01 17.39 -20.77
CA ASP A 300 -21.66 18.79 -20.63
C ASP A 300 -22.65 19.69 -21.41
N GLU A 301 -22.57 21.01 -21.22
CA GLU A 301 -23.46 21.99 -21.89
C GLU A 301 -23.35 21.97 -23.44
N HIS A 302 -22.38 21.21 -23.99
CA HIS A 302 -22.20 20.98 -25.43
C HIS A 302 -22.65 19.60 -25.90
N SER A 303 -23.09 18.73 -24.98
CA SER A 303 -23.52 17.36 -25.27
C SER A 303 -25.01 17.22 -25.65
N ASP A 304 -25.74 18.34 -25.68
CA ASP A 304 -27.06 18.43 -26.29
C ASP A 304 -26.91 18.42 -27.83
N ASP A 305 -26.59 17.25 -28.37
CA ASP A 305 -26.66 17.04 -29.82
C ASP A 305 -28.13 16.90 -30.20
N SER A 306 -28.64 17.97 -30.81
CA SER A 306 -29.94 18.09 -31.43
C SER A 306 -30.06 17.13 -32.62
N ASP A 307 -30.18 15.83 -32.35
CA ASP A 307 -30.41 14.81 -33.37
C ASP A 307 -31.92 14.67 -33.64
N CYS A 308 -32.50 15.75 -34.15
CA CYS A 308 -33.78 15.74 -34.85
C CYS A 308 -33.50 16.08 -36.32
N HIS A 309 -33.15 15.06 -37.10
CA HIS A 309 -33.08 15.17 -38.56
C HIS A 309 -34.36 15.80 -39.14
N ARG A 310 -34.29 17.05 -39.60
CA ARG A 310 -35.19 17.58 -40.64
C ARG A 310 -34.39 17.68 -41.95
N PRO A 311 -34.86 17.08 -43.06
CA PRO A 311 -34.18 17.22 -44.35
C PRO A 311 -34.18 18.70 -44.76
N ARG A 312 -33.01 19.25 -45.01
CA ARG A 312 -32.85 20.59 -45.59
C ARG A 312 -33.33 20.55 -47.05
N THR A 313 -34.44 21.23 -47.34
CA THR A 313 -34.76 21.68 -48.69
C THR A 313 -33.90 22.90 -48.97
N PHE A 314 -33.14 22.87 -50.06
CA PHE A 314 -32.41 24.03 -50.58
C PHE A 314 -33.41 25.09 -51.06
N SER A 315 -33.22 26.33 -50.63
CA SER A 315 -33.59 27.52 -51.40
C SER A 315 -32.55 28.60 -51.15
N GLU A 316 -32.08 29.16 -52.26
CA GLU A 316 -31.19 30.31 -52.37
C GLU A 316 -31.87 31.58 -51.83
N GLU A 317 -31.05 32.61 -51.59
CA GLU A 317 -31.37 34.04 -51.36
C GLU A 317 -31.17 34.60 -49.94
N ASP A 318 -30.65 35.85 -49.96
CA ASP A 318 -30.48 36.88 -48.90
C ASP A 318 -29.14 36.87 -48.13
N GLU A 319 -28.05 37.52 -48.61
CA GLU A 319 -27.75 38.98 -48.69
C GLU A 319 -27.74 39.76 -47.35
N ILE A 320 -26.52 40.24 -47.01
CA ILE A 320 -26.12 41.59 -46.50
C ILE A 320 -26.71 42.01 -45.12
N VAL A 321 -25.92 42.47 -44.13
CA VAL A 321 -25.55 43.88 -43.88
C VAL A 321 -24.50 43.97 -42.76
N SER A 322 -23.52 44.85 -42.99
CA SER A 322 -22.44 45.37 -42.14
C SER A 322 -22.88 46.42 -41.12
N GLU A 323 -21.95 46.81 -40.23
CA GLU A 323 -21.79 48.10 -39.48
C GLU A 323 -21.61 47.83 -37.97
N ASP A 324 -20.40 47.95 -37.42
CA ASP A 324 -19.62 49.15 -37.06
C ASP A 324 -19.68 49.36 -35.54
N ILE A 325 -18.51 49.54 -34.91
CA ILE A 325 -18.16 50.70 -34.05
C ILE A 325 -16.92 50.37 -33.19
N ILE A 326 -15.79 50.96 -33.64
CA ILE A 326 -14.80 51.80 -32.93
C ILE A 326 -14.07 51.24 -31.70
N ILE A 327 -12.75 51.18 -31.88
CA ILE A 327 -11.66 51.12 -30.90
C ILE A 327 -11.29 52.57 -30.55
N ASP A 328 -11.06 52.85 -29.27
CA ASP A 328 -10.24 53.96 -28.74
C ASP A 328 -9.41 53.35 -27.60
N GLU A 329 -8.07 53.26 -27.72
CA GLU A 329 -7.06 54.20 -27.15
C GLU A 329 -6.86 53.97 -25.62
N GLU A 330 -5.69 53.81 -25.00
CA GLU A 330 -4.32 54.28 -25.19
C GLU A 330 -3.36 53.54 -24.18
N PHE A 331 -2.06 53.44 -24.53
CA PHE A 331 -0.83 53.59 -23.71
C PHE A 331 -0.49 52.48 -22.66
N ASP A 332 0.77 52.03 -22.46
CA ASP A 332 2.09 52.58 -22.79
C ASP A 332 3.15 51.46 -22.80
N GLU A 333 4.11 51.57 -23.72
CA GLU A 333 5.40 50.87 -23.74
C GLU A 333 6.37 51.50 -22.73
N PHE A 334 7.14 50.69 -22.00
CA PHE A 334 8.52 51.04 -21.64
C PHE A 334 9.39 49.77 -21.68
N GLU A 335 10.28 49.75 -22.66
CA GLU A 335 11.43 48.84 -22.77
C GLU A 335 12.60 49.30 -21.89
N GLU A 336 13.53 48.35 -21.78
CA GLU A 336 14.74 48.20 -20.97
C GLU A 336 15.76 49.36 -21.03
N ASP A 337 16.46 49.55 -19.90
CA ASP A 337 17.93 49.63 -19.82
C ASP A 337 18.41 49.12 -18.45
#